data_AF-A0A0P0WWK5-F1
#
_entry.id   AF-A0A0P0WWK5-F1
#
_cell.length_a   1.000
_cell.length_b   1.000
_cell.length_c   1.000
_cell.angle_alpha   90.00
_cell.angle_beta   90.00
_cell.angle_gamma   90.00
#
_symmetry.space_group_name_H-M   'P 1'
#
loop_
_entity.id
_entity.type
_entity.pdbx_description
1 polymer ?
#
loop_
_entity_poly.entity_id
_entity_poly.type
_entity_poly.pdbx_seq_one_letter_code
_entity_poly.pdbx_strand_id
1 'polypeptide(L)'
;MVFQAVPNVKTAWPFAEQLSRVYTRAVFKVFENTLDESVHFRIEQYGVDQTQWIISHSKRSEKHDWCQRQFKVMADVVNGQFSCECMQWEHTG
;
A
#
# COMPACT_ATOMS: atom_id res chain seq x y z
N MET A 1 25.09 1.98 23.66
CA MET A 1 24.06 2.17 22.61
C MET A 1 24.78 2.43 21.31
N VAL A 2 24.70 1.51 20.36
CA VAL A 2 25.27 1.71 19.02
C VAL A 2 24.23 2.50 18.23
N PHE A 3 24.40 3.81 18.10
CA PHE A 3 23.56 4.61 17.21
C PHE A 3 23.93 4.24 15.78
N GLN A 4 23.09 3.45 15.11
CA GLN A 4 23.20 3.33 13.66
C GLN A 4 22.88 4.71 13.06
N ALA A 5 23.69 5.16 12.10
CA ALA A 5 23.44 6.43 11.41
C ALA A 5 22.02 6.43 10.83
N VAL A 6 21.30 7.55 10.97
CA VAL A 6 19.90 7.70 10.55
C VAL A 6 19.76 7.24 9.10
N PRO A 7 19.02 6.15 8.83
CA PRO A 7 18.83 5.71 7.46
C PRO A 7 18.05 6.77 6.68
N ASN A 8 18.47 7.04 5.45
CA ASN A 8 17.69 7.85 4.52
C ASN A 8 16.45 7.04 4.13
N VAL A 9 15.32 7.36 4.73
CA VAL A 9 14.03 6.71 4.42
C VAL A 9 13.55 7.23 3.08
N LYS A 10 13.30 6.33 2.13
CA LYS A 10 12.80 6.73 0.79
C LYS A 10 11.39 7.33 0.83
N THR A 11 10.66 7.06 1.90
CA THR A 11 9.24 7.39 2.05
C THR A 11 9.05 8.42 3.16
N ALA A 12 8.15 9.40 2.97
CA ALA A 12 7.91 10.48 3.94
C ALA A 12 7.02 10.07 5.15
N TRP A 13 6.87 8.77 5.42
CA TRP A 13 5.96 8.29 6.46
C TRP A 13 6.64 8.32 7.84
N PRO A 14 6.05 8.97 8.86
CA PRO A 14 6.67 9.06 10.18
C PRO A 14 6.99 7.70 10.82
N PHE A 15 6.16 6.69 10.60
CA PHE A 15 6.40 5.35 11.14
C PHE A 15 7.59 4.66 10.47
N ALA A 16 7.84 4.91 9.18
CA ALA A 16 9.01 4.37 8.48
C ALA A 16 10.31 4.98 9.05
N GLU A 17 10.29 6.27 9.40
CA GLU A 17 11.40 6.89 10.12
C GLU A 17 11.63 6.26 11.49
N GLN A 18 10.57 6.04 12.26
CA GLN A 18 10.69 5.36 13.56
C GLN A 18 11.27 3.94 13.40
N LEU A 19 10.78 3.16 12.44
CA LEU A 19 11.26 1.80 12.19
C LEU A 19 12.71 1.78 11.71
N SER A 20 13.16 2.80 10.98
CA SER A 20 14.56 2.95 10.56
C SER A 20 15.55 3.03 11.72
N ARG A 21 15.09 3.53 12.87
CA ARG A 21 15.91 3.67 14.08
C ARG A 21 15.90 2.41 14.95
N VAL A 22 14.83 1.61 14.86
CA VAL A 22 14.63 0.39 15.67
C VAL A 22 15.20 -0.84 14.96
N TYR A 23 15.01 -0.94 13.65
CA TYR A 23 15.46 -2.09 12.87
C TYR A 23 16.93 -2.00 12.55
N THR A 24 17.58 -3.17 12.53
CA THR A 24 18.90 -3.27 11.92
C THR A 24 18.80 -2.87 10.46
N ARG A 25 19.86 -2.27 9.90
CA ARG A 25 19.91 -1.87 8.48
C ARG A 25 19.45 -2.96 7.50
N ALA A 26 19.76 -4.23 7.78
CA ALA A 26 19.33 -5.35 6.95
C ALA A 26 17.81 -5.56 6.99
N VAL A 27 17.22 -5.55 8.19
CA VAL A 27 15.77 -5.68 8.38
C VAL A 27 15.04 -4.47 7.81
N PHE A 28 15.57 -3.26 8.02
CA PHE A 28 14.97 -2.05 7.49
C PHE A 28 14.90 -2.04 5.96
N LYS A 29 15.93 -2.54 5.25
CA LYS A 29 15.89 -2.68 3.79
C LYS A 29 14.79 -3.64 3.31
N VAL A 30 14.57 -4.75 4.02
CA VAL A 30 13.50 -5.69 3.69
C VAL A 30 12.14 -5.03 3.90
N PHE A 31 11.98 -4.28 4.99
CA PHE A 31 10.80 -3.50 5.27
C PHE A 31 10.55 -2.43 4.20
N GLU A 32 11.55 -1.62 3.83
CA GLU A 32 11.42 -0.59 2.78
C GLU A 32 11.01 -1.20 1.44
N ASN A 33 11.60 -2.32 1.04
CA ASN A 33 11.23 -2.99 -0.20
C ASN A 33 9.79 -3.53 -0.14
N THR A 34 9.40 -4.11 0.99
CA THR A 34 8.03 -4.63 1.18
C THR A 34 7.02 -3.49 1.19
N LEU A 35 7.36 -2.34 1.79
CA LEU A 35 6.53 -1.15 1.78
C LEU A 35 6.40 -0.55 0.38
N ASP A 36 7.51 -0.44 -0.37
CA ASP A 36 7.51 0.02 -1.78
C ASP A 36 6.64 -0.87 -2.66
N GLU A 37 6.74 -2.19 -2.49
CA GLU A 37 5.82 -3.12 -3.15
C GLU A 37 4.39 -2.82 -2.71
N SER A 38 4.11 -2.75 -1.41
CA SER A 38 2.74 -2.59 -0.89
C SER A 38 2.01 -1.32 -1.34
N VAL A 39 2.71 -0.24 -1.68
CA VAL A 39 2.07 1.03 -2.09
C VAL A 39 1.93 1.17 -3.61
N HIS A 40 2.40 0.19 -4.38
CA HIS A 40 2.48 0.31 -5.84
C HIS A 40 1.14 -0.01 -6.52
N PHE A 41 0.12 0.81 -6.23
CA PHE A 41 -1.20 0.74 -6.82
C PHE A 41 -1.42 1.82 -7.88
N ARG A 42 -2.12 1.44 -8.94
CA ARG A 42 -2.64 2.28 -10.01
C ARG A 42 -4.16 2.35 -9.89
N ILE A 43 -4.68 3.56 -9.97
CA ILE A 43 -6.13 3.82 -9.93
C ILE A 43 -6.56 4.17 -11.35
N GLU A 44 -7.55 3.46 -11.86
CA GLU A 44 -8.18 3.74 -13.16
C GLU A 44 -9.67 3.95 -12.96
N GLN A 45 -10.26 4.88 -13.68
CA GLN A 45 -11.72 5.04 -13.67
C GLN A 45 -12.35 3.94 -14.52
N TYR A 46 -13.36 3.26 -13.98
CA TYR A 46 -14.07 2.18 -14.66
C TYR A 46 -15.55 2.47 -14.61
N GLY A 47 -16.13 3.01 -15.68
CA GLY A 47 -17.56 3.29 -15.75
C GLY A 47 -17.86 4.63 -16.40
N VAL A 48 -19.12 4.81 -16.77
CA VAL A 48 -19.64 6.07 -17.31
C VAL A 48 -19.74 7.11 -16.19
N ASP A 49 -20.10 6.66 -14.99
CA ASP A 49 -20.24 7.52 -13.83
C ASP A 49 -18.87 7.77 -13.19
N GLN A 50 -18.61 9.02 -12.79
CA GLN A 50 -17.38 9.44 -12.07
C GLN A 50 -17.30 8.91 -10.62
N THR A 51 -17.93 7.76 -10.36
CA THR A 51 -18.09 7.16 -9.03
C THR A 51 -17.48 5.77 -8.93
N GLN A 52 -16.93 5.22 -10.03
CA GLN A 52 -16.40 3.86 -10.08
C GLN A 52 -14.94 3.84 -10.53
N TRP A 53 -14.10 3.18 -9.73
CA TRP A 53 -12.67 3.04 -9.94
C TRP A 53 -12.23 1.59 -9.81
N ILE A 54 -11.24 1.20 -10.60
CA ILE A 54 -10.47 -0.02 -10.43
C ILE A 54 -9.12 0.36 -9.85
N ILE A 55 -8.79 -0.23 -8.70
CA ILE A 55 -7.46 -0.19 -8.13
C ILE A 55 -6.76 -1.48 -8.52
N SER A 56 -5.64 -1.36 -9.22
CA SER A 56 -4.80 -2.49 -9.62
C SER A 56 -3.39 -2.29 -9.10
N HIS A 57 -2.71 -3.36 -8.70
CA HIS A 57 -1.31 -3.25 -8.35
C HIS A 57 -0.45 -3.22 -9.63
N SER A 58 0.42 -2.22 -9.78
CA SER A 58 1.21 -2.05 -11.01
C SER A 58 2.35 -3.06 -11.15
N LYS A 59 2.76 -3.73 -10.06
CA LYS A 59 3.79 -4.77 -10.07
C LYS A 59 3.12 -6.13 -9.93
N ARG A 60 3.25 -7.02 -10.92
CA ARG A 60 2.97 -8.44 -10.68
C ARG A 60 4.10 -8.98 -9.80
N SER A 61 3.96 -8.85 -8.48
CA SER A 61 4.88 -9.51 -7.55
C SER A 61 4.50 -10.99 -7.52
N GLU A 62 5.37 -11.87 -8.02
CA GLU A 62 5.23 -13.33 -7.86
C GLU A 62 5.26 -13.75 -6.38
N LYS A 63 5.75 -12.86 -5.49
CA LYS A 63 5.97 -13.14 -4.08
C LYS A 63 4.71 -12.98 -3.23
N HIS A 64 3.74 -12.18 -3.69
CA HIS A 64 2.61 -11.73 -2.88
C HIS A 64 1.31 -11.81 -3.69
N ASP A 65 0.58 -12.92 -3.56
CA ASP A 65 -0.70 -13.18 -4.23
C ASP A 65 -1.77 -12.13 -3.90
N TRP A 66 -1.71 -11.56 -2.69
CA TRP A 66 -2.65 -10.52 -2.25
C TRP A 66 -2.52 -9.23 -3.05
N CYS A 67 -1.33 -8.91 -3.59
CA CYS A 67 -1.11 -7.74 -4.45
C CYS A 67 -1.71 -7.94 -5.85
N GLN A 68 -1.92 -9.17 -6.30
CA GLN A 68 -2.29 -9.43 -7.70
C GLN A 68 -3.77 -9.20 -8.02
N ARG A 69 -4.55 -8.67 -7.09
CA ARG A 69 -5.98 -8.48 -7.24
C ARG A 69 -6.30 -7.06 -7.68
N GLN A 70 -7.14 -6.95 -8.70
CA GLN A 70 -7.84 -5.70 -9.01
C GLN A 70 -9.04 -5.61 -8.06
N PHE A 71 -9.24 -4.45 -7.47
CA PHE A 71 -10.38 -4.19 -6.59
C PHE A 71 -11.23 -3.09 -7.19
N LYS A 72 -12.54 -3.30 -7.24
CA LYS A 72 -13.47 -2.22 -7.54
C LYS A 72 -13.71 -1.39 -6.31
N VAL A 73 -13.68 -0.08 -6.51
CA VAL A 73 -14.00 0.93 -5.51
C VAL A 73 -15.09 1.80 -6.09
N MET A 74 -16.13 2.00 -5.29
CA MET A 74 -17.14 3.00 -5.55
C MET A 74 -16.96 4.12 -4.52
N ALA A 75 -16.88 5.35 -4.98
CA ALA A 75 -16.78 6.55 -4.16
C ALA A 75 -17.69 7.64 -4.73
N ASP A 76 -18.92 7.65 -4.26
CA ASP A 76 -19.85 8.73 -4.52
C ASP A 76 -19.60 9.86 -3.53
N VAL A 77 -18.83 10.87 -3.96
CA VAL A 77 -18.50 12.04 -3.14
C VAL A 77 -19.74 12.89 -2.83
N VAL A 78 -20.74 12.87 -3.71
CA VAL A 78 -21.96 13.69 -3.57
C VAL A 78 -22.86 13.11 -2.48
N ASN A 79 -23.06 11.79 -2.49
CA ASN A 79 -23.86 11.09 -1.48
C ASN A 79 -23.05 10.64 -0.26
N GLY A 80 -21.73 10.84 -0.27
CA GLY A 80 -20.82 10.40 0.80
C GLY A 80 -20.71 8.88 0.93
N GLN A 81 -20.98 8.14 -0.14
CA GLN A 81 -20.99 6.68 -0.13
C GLN A 81 -19.66 6.13 -0.66
N PHE A 82 -18.92 5.44 0.19
CA PHE A 82 -17.67 4.78 -0.18
C PHE A 82 -17.80 3.28 0.05
N SER A 83 -17.44 2.48 -0.95
CA SER A 83 -17.34 1.02 -0.81
C SER A 83 -16.13 0.52 -1.58
N CYS A 84 -15.43 -0.45 -1.02
CA CYS A 84 -14.30 -1.12 -1.67
C CYS A 84 -14.50 -2.62 -1.54
N GLU A 85 -14.33 -3.37 -2.64
CA GLU A 85 -14.26 -4.83 -2.59
C GLU A 85 -13.14 -5.30 -1.64
N CYS A 86 -12.07 -4.51 -1.47
CA CYS A 86 -11.00 -4.77 -0.53
C CYS A 86 -11.45 -4.85 0.94
N MET A 87 -12.46 -4.06 1.34
CA MET A 87 -12.98 -4.08 2.73
C MET A 87 -13.71 -5.39 3.06
N GLN A 88 -14.11 -6.17 2.05
CA GLN A 88 -14.74 -7.47 2.27
C GLN A 88 -13.74 -8.56 2.62
N TRP A 89 -12.45 -8.32 2.37
CA TRP A 89 -11.38 -9.20 2.83
C TRP A 89 -11.06 -8.84 4.28
N GLU A 90 -11.99 -9.15 5.19
CA GLU A 90 -11.65 -9.24 6.60
C GLU A 90 -10.45 -10.17 6.73
N HIS A 91 -9.33 -9.59 7.19
CA HIS A 91 -8.14 -10.24 7.72
C HIS A 91 -8.28 -11.77 7.86
N THR A 92 -8.09 -12.48 6.76
CA THR A 92 -8.19 -13.94 6.76
C THR A 92 -6.85 -14.47 7.25
N GLY A 93 -6.66 -14.38 8.57
CA GLY A 93 -5.51 -14.89 9.33
C GLY A 93 -4.32 -13.96 9.38
#